data_AF-B8ITC8-F1
#
_entry.id   AF-B8ITC8-F1
#
_cell.length_a   1.000
_cell.length_b   1.000
_cell.length_c   1.000
_cell.angle_alpha   90.00
_cell.angle_beta   90.00
_cell.angle_gamma   90.00
#
_symmetry.space_group_name_H-M   'P 1'
#
loop_
_entity.id
_entity.type
_entity.pdbx_description
1 polymer ?
#
loop_
_entity_poly.entity_id
_entity_poly.type
_entity_poly.pdbx_seq_one_letter_code
_entity_poly.pdbx_strand_id
1 'polypeptide(L)' 'MDITGEYRVAAPRAVVWTALNNSELLARCIPGCKELTQASPAELGARPSNGLMRWD' A
#
# COMPACT_ATOMS: atom_id res chain seq x y z
N MET A 1 -15.01 8.33 1.17
CA MET A 1 -14.78 6.96 1.68
C MET A 1 -13.71 7.11 2.74
N ASP A 2 -14.09 6.96 4.01
CA ASP A 2 -13.20 7.16 5.16
C ASP A 2 -12.71 5.80 5.65
N ILE A 3 -11.51 5.42 5.23
CA ILE A 3 -10.83 4.24 5.76
C ILE A 3 -10.03 4.72 6.97
N THR A 4 -10.42 4.28 8.17
CA THR A 4 -9.68 4.52 9.42
C THR A 4 -9.21 3.17 9.97
N GLY A 5 -7.96 3.12 10.40
CA GLY A 5 -7.34 1.92 10.99
C GLY A 5 -6.02 2.27 11.64
N GLU A 6 -5.75 1.69 12.81
CA GLU A 6 -4.48 1.82 13.53
C GLU A 6 -3.88 0.43 13.75
N TYR A 7 -2.57 0.31 13.55
CA TYR A 7 -1.81 -0.89 13.89
C TYR A 7 -0.48 -0.51 14.51
N ARG A 8 -0.09 -1.22 15.58
CA ARG A 8 1.22 -1.02 16.22
C ARG A 8 2.24 -1.99 15.63
N VAL A 9 3.25 -1.44 14.98
CA VAL A 9 4.38 -2.21 14.44
C VAL A 9 5.49 -2.29 15.49
N ALA A 10 5.92 -3.50 15.83
CA ALA A 10 7.03 -3.75 16.76
C ALA A 10 8.40 -3.53 16.09
N ALA A 11 8.62 -2.33 15.55
CA ALA A 11 9.87 -1.93 14.91
C ALA A 11 10.20 -0.45 15.21
N PRO A 12 11.48 -0.04 15.14
CA PRO A 12 11.85 1.36 15.32
C PRO A 12 11.15 2.28 14.33
N ARG A 13 10.74 3.47 14.77
CA ARG A 13 10.04 4.47 13.93
C ARG A 13 10.73 4.74 12.60
N ALA A 14 12.06 4.85 12.59
CA ALA A 14 12.83 5.10 11.37
C ALA A 14 12.69 3.97 10.34
N VAL A 15 12.66 2.72 10.79
CA VAL A 15 12.48 1.54 9.93
C VAL A 15 11.06 1.53 9.35
N VAL A 16 10.06 1.78 10.20
CA VAL A 16 8.65 1.88 9.77
C VAL A 16 8.48 3.00 8.74
N TRP A 17 9.05 4.18 9.01
CA TRP A 17 9.00 5.31 8.09
C TRP A 17 9.63 5.00 6.74
N THR A 18 10.78 4.34 6.73
CA THR A 18 11.47 3.93 5.49
C THR A 18 10.62 2.93 4.70
N ALA A 19 10.03 1.95 5.37
CA ALA A 19 9.18 0.94 4.75
C ALA A 19 7.90 1.54 4.13
N LEU A 20 7.26 2.50 4.82
CA LEU A 20 6.07 3.20 4.33
C LEU A 20 6.32 4.03 3.06
N ASN A 21 7.57 4.38 2.78
CA ASN A 21 7.96 5.13 1.58
C ASN A 21 8.60 4.24 0.50
N ASN A 22 8.61 2.92 0.68
CA ASN A 22 9.21 1.98 -0.25
C ASN A 22 8.11 1.31 -1.11
N SER A 23 8.07 1.67 -2.39
CA SER A 23 7.05 1.22 -3.35
C SER A 23 7.02 -0.31 -3.54
N GLU A 24 8.17 -0.97 -3.54
CA GLU A 24 8.26 -2.42 -3.68
C GLU A 24 7.69 -3.15 -2.45
N LEU A 25 7.96 -2.62 -1.26
CA LEU A 25 7.42 -3.15 -0.01
C LEU A 25 5.90 -2.96 0.06
N LEU A 26 5.41 -1.76 -0.28
CA LEU A 26 3.99 -1.46 -0.32
C LEU A 26 3.24 -2.39 -1.29
N ALA A 27 3.84 -2.72 -2.43
CA ALA A 27 3.25 -3.63 -3.42
C ALA A 27 2.94 -5.01 -2.87
N ARG A 28 3.85 -5.54 -2.05
CA ARG A 28 3.71 -6.86 -1.44
C ARG A 28 2.62 -6.87 -0.37
N CYS A 29 2.32 -5.73 0.24
CA CYS A 29 1.34 -5.61 1.32
C CYS A 29 -0.10 -5.40 0.83
N ILE A 30 -0.32 -5.09 -0.45
CA ILE A 30 -1.67 -4.85 -1.00
C ILE A 30 -2.16 -6.14 -1.70
N PRO A 31 -3.14 -6.85 -1.14
CA PRO A 31 -3.67 -8.07 -1.74
C PRO A 31 -4.24 -7.80 -3.15
N GLY A 32 -3.77 -8.56 -4.15
CA GLY A 32 -4.22 -8.38 -5.54
C GLY A 32 -3.55 -7.23 -6.29
N CYS A 33 -2.56 -6.55 -5.70
CA CYS A 33 -1.74 -5.57 -6.41
C CYS A 33 -0.80 -6.27 -7.39
N LYS A 34 -1.06 -6.10 -8.69
CA LYS A 34 -0.22 -6.68 -9.77
C LYS A 34 0.85 -5.71 -10.26
N GLU A 35 0.57 -4.42 -10.20
CA GLU A 35 1.50 -3.34 -10.58
C GLU A 35 1.28 -2.14 -9.66
N LEU A 36 2.38 -1.55 -9.20
CA LEU A 36 2.42 -0.26 -8.53
C LEU A 36 3.23 0.70 -9.38
N THR A 37 2.53 1.66 -9.98
CA THR A 37 3.16 2.70 -10.79
C THR A 37 3.34 3.93 -9.91
N GLN A 38 4.60 4.25 -9.62
CA GLN A 38 4.96 5.54 -9.02
C GLN A 38 4.77 6.62 -10.09
N ALA A 39 3.64 7.32 -10.02
CA ALA A 39 3.26 8.35 -10.98
C ALA A 39 4.14 9.61 -10.81
N SER A 40 4.64 9.86 -9.59
CA SER A 40 5.61 10.91 -9.27
C SER A 40 6.24 10.62 -7.89
N PRO A 41 7.25 11.37 -7.40
CA PRO A 41 7.75 11.23 -6.02
C PRO A 41 6.68 11.42 -4.94
N ALA A 42 5.56 12.06 -5.27
CA ALA A 42 4.47 12.35 -4.35
C ALA A 42 3.17 11.58 -4.66
N GLU A 43 3.12 10.77 -5.73
CA GLU A 43 1.89 10.09 -6.15
C GLU A 43 2.15 8.64 -6.57
N LEU A 44 1.39 7.73 -5.99
CA LEU A 44 1.36 6.30 -6.33
C LEU A 44 -0.06 5.96 -6.80
N GLY A 45 -0.18 5.47 -8.04
CA GLY A 45 -1.43 5.00 -8.61
C GLY A 45 -1.47 3.47 -8.61
N ALA A 46 -2.49 2.87 -7.99
CA ALA A 46 -2.74 1.43 -8.06
C ALA A 46 -4.01 1.18 -8.88
N ARG A 47 -3.92 0.33 -9.91
CA ARG A 47 -5.08 -0.06 -10.73
C ARG A 47 -5.45 -1.51 -10.41
N PRO A 48 -6.60 -1.78 -9.80
CA PRO A 48 -7.04 -3.16 -9.59
C PRO A 48 -7.43 -3.80 -10.93
N SER A 49 -6.99 -5.03 -11.18
CA SER A 49 -7.42 -5.80 -12.34
C SER A 49 -8.88 -6.19 -12.20
N ASN A 50 -9.68 -5.67 -13.13
CA ASN A 50 -11.09 -5.95 -13.38
C ASN A 50 -11.52 -7.38 -13.02
N GLY A 51 -12.54 -7.50 -12.16
CA GLY A 51 -13.23 -8.76 -11.89
C GLY A 51 -13.59 -9.00 -10.42
N LEU A 52 -14.67 -8.37 -9.95
CA LEU A 52 -15.50 -8.85 -8.84
C LEU A 52 -14.79 -9.10 -7.49
N MET A 53 -14.22 -8.07 -6.87
CA MET A 53 -13.92 -8.14 -5.43
C MET A 53 -15.21 -7.80 -4.66
N ARG A 54 -16.02 -8.83 -4.38
CA ARG A 54 -17.07 -8.74 -3.36
C ARG A 54 -16.39 -8.70 -2.01
N TRP A 55 -16.52 -7.56 -1.33
CA TRP A 55 -16.20 -7.43 0.09
C TRP A 55 -17.46 -7.87 0.86
N ASP A 56 -17.51 -9.14 1.24
CA ASP A 56 -18.24 -9.60 2.43
C ASP A 56 -17.24 -9.62 3.59
#